data_AF-A0A6J4WQM7-F1
#
_entry.id   AF-A0A6J4WQM7-F1
#
_cell.length_a   1.000
_cell.length_b   1.000
_cell.length_c   1.000
_cell.angle_alpha   90.00
_cell.angle_beta   90.00
_cell.angle_gamma   90.00
#
_symmetry.space_group_name_H-M   'P 1'
#
loop_
_entity.id
_entity.type
_entity.pdbx_description
1 polymer ?
#
loop_
_entity_poly.entity_id
_entity_poly.type
_entity_poly.pdbx_seq_one_letter_code
_entity_poly.pdbx_strand_id
1 'polypeptide(L)'
;MKSSFYRDKWSNLKAQIITPHDFVRLSQQIAYSFMDAYLKDCHYEEEYIDLLCEMTTFSQDTDLNGVAARALFGIIIESLCDDFEDLQTETYTRVMAQIISYCRKLRGAEELDRFLQAFQIYTRDDLLIRINRIRKDSKVLPRKRNVKKVLLLSRVTIGADVAITSIIIQRLARFFPSAELVLIGGSKLDEIYGANSNIRLRQIAYNRKGGLLDRLSSWQTVLDIIDRELAACPLQNTILIDPDSRLSQLGVLPIIDLAHYFFFDSRSAVSFAGNLSMAQLTNAWLNKITGQEDFSHSRVWLLPSNLQKAAQLSAKLKSNGARRVITLNFGVGGNPRKKVGGRLEQDLLLNLLQEPGTVVLLDKGCGDEEIQSSNALLAGIEASGYAVQNAVFDEGLDSKLNRGVIGLQTRIGEIAAIIANSDEYIGYDSACQHIAAALKTPCLTIFAGSNNMRFIRRWSAFGSNTCKIVHVDTLSDPSAIDVEDIIVRIMNERRL
;
A
#
# COMPACT_ATOMS: atom_id res chain seq x y z
N MET A 1 -14.04 -23.52 19.27
CA MET A 1 -13.37 -23.81 20.56
C MET A 1 -13.74 -22.69 21.53
N LYS A 2 -14.18 -22.94 22.77
CA LYS A 2 -14.64 -21.84 23.65
C LYS A 2 -13.46 -20.92 24.01
N SER A 3 -13.69 -19.61 24.01
CA SER A 3 -12.66 -18.60 24.24
C SER A 3 -11.96 -18.71 25.60
N SER A 4 -12.62 -19.30 26.60
CA SER A 4 -12.04 -19.70 27.88
C SER A 4 -10.78 -20.56 27.76
N PHE A 5 -10.70 -21.45 26.76
CA PHE A 5 -9.53 -22.31 26.56
C PHE A 5 -8.25 -21.53 26.27
N TYR A 6 -8.34 -20.48 25.46
CA TYR A 6 -7.17 -19.65 25.14
C TYR A 6 -6.79 -18.72 26.30
N ARG A 7 -7.78 -18.27 27.08
CA ARG A 7 -7.51 -17.51 28.31
C ARG A 7 -6.77 -18.33 29.37
N ASP A 8 -7.13 -19.61 29.53
CA ASP A 8 -6.41 -20.54 30.42
C ASP A 8 -4.97 -20.78 29.93
N LYS A 9 -4.80 -21.02 28.62
CA LYS A 9 -3.46 -21.15 28.02
C LYS A 9 -2.60 -19.91 28.21
N TRP A 10 -3.17 -18.73 28.01
CA TRP A 10 -2.46 -17.47 28.21
C TRP A 10 -2.08 -17.27 29.68
N SER A 11 -2.98 -17.57 30.61
CA SER A 11 -2.70 -17.48 32.05
C SER A 11 -1.57 -18.43 32.47
N ASN A 12 -1.58 -19.67 31.96
CA ASN A 12 -0.49 -20.63 32.20
C ASN A 12 0.83 -20.18 31.59
N LEU A 13 0.81 -19.60 30.38
CA LEU A 13 2.01 -19.09 29.74
C LEU A 13 2.62 -17.91 30.51
N LYS A 14 1.78 -16.99 31.02
CA LYS A 14 2.20 -15.89 31.90
C LYS A 14 2.83 -16.36 33.22
N ALA A 15 2.38 -17.52 33.73
CA ALA A 15 2.92 -18.10 34.97
C ALA A 15 4.28 -18.79 34.79
N GLN A 16 4.76 -18.92 33.55
CA GLN A 16 6.03 -19.55 33.19
C GLN A 16 6.97 -18.55 32.51
N ILE A 17 8.23 -18.94 32.29
CA ILE A 17 9.14 -18.15 31.45
C ILE A 17 8.63 -18.24 30.01
N ILE A 18 8.18 -17.13 29.46
CA ILE A 18 7.63 -17.06 28.11
C ILE A 18 8.75 -17.25 27.09
N THR A 19 8.70 -18.33 26.32
CA THR A 19 9.57 -18.50 25.16
C THR A 19 8.99 -17.73 23.96
N PRO A 20 9.82 -17.11 23.10
CA PRO A 20 9.32 -16.45 21.89
C PRO A 20 8.51 -17.37 20.99
N HIS A 21 8.89 -18.65 20.91
CA HIS A 21 8.21 -19.65 20.09
C HIS A 21 6.77 -19.92 20.58
N ASP A 22 6.58 -20.15 21.89
CA ASP A 22 5.25 -20.45 22.43
C ASP A 22 4.33 -19.24 22.36
N PHE A 23 4.90 -18.04 22.49
CA PHE A 23 4.18 -16.79 22.35
C PHE A 23 3.71 -16.52 20.92
N VAL A 24 4.59 -16.75 19.92
CA VAL A 24 4.21 -16.73 18.50
C VAL A 24 3.10 -17.74 18.23
N ARG A 25 3.27 -18.99 18.70
CA ARG A 25 2.31 -20.06 18.45
C ARG A 25 0.93 -19.76 19.03
N LEU A 26 0.87 -19.29 20.29
CA LEU A 26 -0.41 -19.00 20.94
C LEU A 26 -1.13 -17.83 20.28
N SER A 27 -0.43 -16.72 20.00
CA SER A 27 -1.01 -15.55 19.35
C SER A 27 -1.56 -15.88 17.95
N GLN A 28 -0.83 -16.68 17.17
CA GLN A 28 -1.31 -17.18 15.88
C GLN A 28 -2.54 -18.08 16.01
N GLN A 29 -2.57 -19.00 16.97
CA GLN A 29 -3.73 -19.88 17.20
C GLN A 29 -4.99 -19.10 17.53
N ILE A 30 -4.88 -18.06 18.37
CA ILE A 30 -6.01 -17.19 18.71
C ILE A 30 -6.48 -16.43 17.48
N ALA A 31 -5.55 -15.85 16.72
CA ALA A 31 -5.88 -15.08 15.52
C ALA A 31 -6.55 -15.93 14.43
N TYR A 32 -6.04 -17.13 14.16
CA TYR A 32 -6.68 -18.05 13.22
C TYR A 32 -8.04 -18.54 13.73
N SER A 33 -8.20 -18.80 15.03
CA SER A 33 -9.50 -19.20 15.57
C SER A 33 -10.57 -18.12 15.43
N PHE A 34 -10.17 -16.85 15.56
CA PHE A 34 -11.04 -15.72 15.24
C PHE A 34 -11.46 -15.75 13.76
N MET A 35 -10.47 -15.87 12.86
CA MET A 35 -10.75 -15.92 11.42
C MET A 35 -11.62 -17.12 11.04
N ASP A 36 -11.36 -18.31 11.59
CA ASP A 36 -12.14 -19.52 11.32
C ASP A 36 -13.60 -19.35 11.76
N ALA A 37 -13.84 -18.85 12.97
CA ALA A 37 -15.18 -18.62 13.48
C ALA A 37 -15.94 -17.59 12.64
N TYR A 38 -15.25 -16.52 12.25
CA TYR A 38 -15.80 -15.46 11.44
C TYR A 38 -16.08 -15.91 10.00
N LEU A 39 -15.13 -16.54 9.32
CA LEU A 39 -15.26 -16.96 7.93
C LEU A 39 -16.30 -18.08 7.77
N LYS A 40 -16.47 -18.92 8.78
CA LYS A 40 -17.42 -20.03 8.72
C LYS A 40 -18.88 -19.55 8.85
N ASP A 41 -19.19 -18.82 9.92
CA ASP A 41 -20.58 -18.54 10.31
C ASP A 41 -20.81 -17.05 10.64
N CYS A 42 -19.89 -16.14 10.27
CA CYS A 42 -19.87 -14.72 10.66
C CYS A 42 -19.85 -14.49 12.19
N HIS A 43 -19.44 -15.50 12.97
CA HIS A 43 -19.38 -15.41 14.43
C HIS A 43 -18.23 -14.50 14.86
N TYR A 44 -18.57 -13.41 15.54
CA TYR A 44 -17.60 -12.47 16.09
C TYR A 44 -17.38 -12.77 17.58
N GLU A 45 -16.27 -13.41 17.91
CA GLU A 45 -15.88 -13.69 19.29
C GLU A 45 -14.98 -12.55 19.83
N GLU A 46 -15.56 -11.60 20.57
CA GLU A 46 -14.85 -10.41 21.07
C GLU A 46 -13.61 -10.77 21.90
N GLU A 47 -13.71 -11.84 22.68
CA GLU A 47 -12.68 -12.29 23.61
C GLU A 47 -11.36 -12.65 22.92
N TYR A 48 -11.37 -13.11 21.67
CA TYR A 48 -10.12 -13.36 20.94
C TYR A 48 -9.35 -12.07 20.64
N ILE A 49 -10.06 -10.99 20.33
CA ILE A 49 -9.45 -9.67 20.09
C ILE A 49 -8.94 -9.09 21.41
N ASP A 50 -9.71 -9.18 22.50
CA ASP A 50 -9.27 -8.71 23.82
C ASP A 50 -8.01 -9.44 24.30
N LEU A 51 -7.94 -10.76 24.10
CA LEU A 51 -6.77 -11.54 24.45
C LEU A 51 -5.54 -11.15 23.63
N LEU A 52 -5.69 -10.92 22.32
CA LEU A 52 -4.59 -10.45 21.47
C LEU A 52 -4.14 -9.03 21.83
N CYS A 53 -5.07 -8.15 22.21
CA CYS A 53 -4.76 -6.84 22.75
C CYS A 53 -3.96 -6.95 24.05
N GLU A 54 -4.41 -7.78 25.00
CA GLU A 54 -3.70 -8.05 26.26
C GLU A 54 -2.29 -8.58 25.99
N MET A 55 -2.14 -9.57 25.11
CA MET A 55 -0.86 -10.10 24.69
C MET A 55 0.01 -9.05 23.97
N THR A 56 -0.55 -8.03 23.33
CA THR A 56 0.24 -6.99 22.68
C THR A 56 0.75 -5.92 23.67
N THR A 57 0.21 -5.90 24.89
CA THR A 57 0.49 -4.84 25.87
C THR A 57 0.87 -5.38 27.25
N PHE A 58 1.19 -6.68 27.35
CA PHE A 58 1.47 -7.33 28.63
C PHE A 58 2.86 -6.99 29.18
N SER A 59 3.81 -6.67 28.31
CA SER A 59 5.22 -6.43 28.67
C SER A 59 5.64 -5.00 28.38
N GLN A 60 6.69 -4.53 29.06
CA GLN A 60 7.41 -3.31 28.67
C GLN A 60 8.43 -3.58 27.55
N ASP A 61 8.74 -4.84 27.28
CA ASP A 61 9.59 -5.27 26.18
C ASP A 61 8.84 -5.15 24.84
N THR A 62 9.27 -4.20 24.01
CA THR A 62 8.69 -3.92 22.71
C THR A 62 8.83 -5.07 21.71
N ASP A 63 9.89 -5.87 21.83
CA ASP A 63 10.14 -6.99 20.90
C ASP A 63 9.15 -8.14 21.14
N LEU A 64 8.86 -8.41 22.41
CA LEU A 64 7.82 -9.38 22.79
C LEU A 64 6.44 -8.89 22.36
N ASN A 65 6.08 -7.63 22.64
CA ASN A 65 4.80 -7.05 22.21
C ASN A 65 4.61 -7.08 20.69
N GLY A 66 5.71 -6.92 19.93
CA GLY A 66 5.72 -7.01 18.48
C GLY A 66 5.26 -8.37 17.93
N VAL A 67 5.41 -9.47 18.68
CA VAL A 67 4.98 -10.80 18.26
C VAL A 67 3.46 -10.90 18.14
N ALA A 68 2.73 -10.57 19.21
CA ALA A 68 1.27 -10.63 19.22
C ALA A 68 0.66 -9.58 18.27
N ALA A 69 1.29 -8.40 18.18
CA ALA A 69 0.94 -7.40 17.19
C ALA A 69 1.02 -7.94 15.75
N ARG A 70 2.07 -8.72 15.42
CA ARG A 70 2.18 -9.34 14.08
C ARG A 70 1.03 -10.31 13.80
N ALA A 71 0.59 -11.10 14.77
CA ALA A 71 -0.56 -11.99 14.61
C ALA A 71 -1.86 -11.18 14.42
N LEU A 72 -2.14 -10.22 15.29
CA LEU A 72 -3.33 -9.37 15.21
C LEU A 72 -3.40 -8.60 13.88
N PHE A 73 -2.32 -7.92 13.50
CA PHE A 73 -2.32 -7.11 12.28
C PHE A 73 -2.17 -7.96 11.01
N GLY A 74 -1.25 -8.92 10.99
CA GLY A 74 -0.94 -9.70 9.78
C GLY A 74 -1.97 -10.79 9.45
N ILE A 75 -2.62 -11.39 10.46
CA ILE A 75 -3.61 -12.45 10.22
C ILE A 75 -5.02 -11.87 10.18
N ILE A 76 -5.42 -11.03 11.15
CA ILE A 76 -6.79 -10.53 11.23
C ILE A 76 -6.94 -9.26 10.38
N ILE A 77 -6.20 -8.20 10.73
CA ILE A 77 -6.44 -6.88 10.11
C ILE A 77 -6.16 -6.88 8.61
N GLU A 78 -5.03 -7.42 8.17
CA GLU A 78 -4.67 -7.48 6.74
C GLU A 78 -5.72 -8.29 5.94
N SER A 79 -6.14 -9.46 6.43
CA SER A 79 -7.17 -10.27 5.77
C SER A 79 -8.50 -9.52 5.66
N LEU A 80 -8.96 -8.86 6.74
CA LEU A 80 -10.20 -8.09 6.71
C LEU A 80 -10.11 -6.81 5.85
N CYS A 81 -8.91 -6.25 5.64
CA CYS A 81 -8.71 -5.02 4.85
C CYS A 81 -8.62 -5.26 3.34
N ASP A 82 -7.99 -6.37 2.95
CA ASP A 82 -7.47 -6.56 1.60
C ASP A 82 -8.35 -7.48 0.75
N ASP A 83 -9.29 -8.24 1.32
CA ASP A 83 -10.14 -9.14 0.53
C ASP A 83 -11.33 -8.44 -0.16
N PHE A 84 -11.61 -7.15 0.13
CA PHE A 84 -12.66 -6.35 -0.54
C PHE A 84 -14.06 -7.00 -0.55
N GLU A 85 -14.44 -7.65 0.56
CA GLU A 85 -15.81 -8.07 0.82
C GLU A 85 -16.52 -7.14 1.82
N ASP A 86 -17.83 -7.01 1.67
CA ASP A 86 -18.66 -6.11 2.47
C ASP A 86 -18.64 -6.44 3.95
N LEU A 87 -18.90 -7.70 4.28
CA LEU A 87 -18.95 -8.18 5.66
C LEU A 87 -17.60 -7.97 6.35
N GLN A 88 -16.49 -8.14 5.61
CA GLN A 88 -15.15 -7.95 6.14
C GLN A 88 -14.87 -6.48 6.49
N THR A 89 -15.43 -5.53 5.73
CA THR A 89 -15.25 -4.10 5.98
C THR A 89 -15.97 -3.64 7.25
N GLU A 90 -17.17 -4.17 7.53
CA GLU A 90 -17.86 -3.95 8.80
C GLU A 90 -17.10 -4.61 9.96
N THR A 91 -16.65 -5.84 9.77
CA THR A 91 -15.90 -6.59 10.78
C THR A 91 -14.56 -5.94 11.12
N TYR A 92 -13.82 -5.45 10.12
CA TYR A 92 -12.62 -4.63 10.34
C TYR A 92 -12.92 -3.44 11.25
N THR A 93 -14.00 -2.71 10.95
CA THR A 93 -14.41 -1.55 11.73
C THR A 93 -14.75 -1.92 13.17
N ARG A 94 -15.40 -3.07 13.41
CA ARG A 94 -15.65 -3.61 14.76
C ARG A 94 -14.37 -3.96 15.51
N VAL A 95 -13.45 -4.69 14.85
CA VAL A 95 -12.15 -5.05 15.43
C VAL A 95 -11.36 -3.80 15.80
N MET A 96 -11.25 -2.82 14.90
CA MET A 96 -10.52 -1.59 15.17
C MET A 96 -11.15 -0.75 16.28
N ALA A 97 -12.49 -0.65 16.32
CA ALA A 97 -13.17 0.06 17.39
C ALA A 97 -12.94 -0.60 18.76
N GLN A 98 -12.92 -1.94 18.81
CA GLN A 98 -12.58 -2.70 20.01
C GLN A 98 -11.13 -2.46 20.44
N ILE A 99 -10.18 -2.57 19.49
CA ILE A 99 -8.75 -2.29 19.72
C ILE A 99 -8.54 -0.89 20.29
N ILE A 100 -9.13 0.14 19.68
CA ILE A 100 -9.00 1.54 20.14
C ILE A 100 -9.62 1.71 21.53
N SER A 101 -10.77 1.08 21.78
CA SER A 101 -11.46 1.11 23.07
C SER A 101 -10.69 0.38 24.19
N TYR A 102 -9.91 -0.64 23.83
CA TYR A 102 -8.96 -1.27 24.73
C TYR A 102 -7.78 -0.33 25.02
N CYS A 103 -7.16 0.22 23.96
CA CYS A 103 -5.96 1.05 24.07
C CYS A 103 -6.16 2.30 24.91
N ARG A 104 -7.31 2.98 24.77
CA ARG A 104 -7.60 4.21 25.53
C ARG A 104 -7.64 4.02 27.06
N LYS A 105 -7.70 2.76 27.54
CA LYS A 105 -7.71 2.42 28.96
C LYS A 105 -6.32 2.02 29.48
N LEU A 106 -5.32 1.94 28.62
CA LEU A 106 -3.96 1.57 29.00
C LEU A 106 -3.24 2.73 29.69
N ARG A 107 -2.35 2.40 30.62
CA ARG A 107 -1.43 3.37 31.22
C ARG A 107 -0.49 3.91 30.13
N GLY A 108 -0.35 5.23 30.03
CA GLY A 108 0.42 5.88 28.96
C GLY A 108 -0.36 6.19 27.69
N ALA A 109 -1.66 5.89 27.65
CA ALA A 109 -2.56 6.22 26.54
C ALA A 109 -3.57 7.33 26.90
N GLU A 110 -3.29 8.13 27.94
CA GLU A 110 -4.17 9.20 28.43
C GLU A 110 -4.42 10.25 27.35
N GLU A 111 -3.44 10.48 26.48
CA GLU A 111 -3.56 11.38 25.34
C GLU A 111 -4.52 10.87 24.27
N LEU A 112 -4.48 9.58 23.95
CA LEU A 112 -5.42 8.94 23.04
C LEU A 112 -6.86 9.13 23.55
N ASP A 113 -7.07 8.86 24.83
CA ASP A 113 -8.38 9.01 25.47
C ASP A 113 -8.86 10.47 25.43
N ARG A 114 -8.00 11.42 25.80
CA ARG A 114 -8.29 12.85 25.77
C ARG A 114 -8.73 13.34 24.39
N PHE A 115 -8.02 12.96 23.34
CA PHE A 115 -8.37 13.33 21.97
C PHE A 115 -9.69 12.71 21.53
N LEU A 116 -9.93 11.43 21.82
CA LEU A 116 -11.22 10.78 21.52
C LEU A 116 -12.38 11.52 22.23
N GLN A 117 -12.22 11.87 23.50
CA GLN A 117 -13.22 12.65 24.24
C GLN A 117 -13.44 14.04 23.64
N ALA A 118 -12.39 14.71 23.15
CA ALA A 118 -12.51 16.01 22.47
C ALA A 118 -13.36 15.92 21.17
N PHE A 119 -13.33 14.76 20.50
CA PHE A 119 -14.20 14.45 19.37
C PHE A 119 -15.57 13.87 19.77
N GLN A 120 -15.92 13.91 21.07
CA GLN A 120 -17.15 13.33 21.63
C GLN A 120 -17.27 11.82 21.40
N ILE A 121 -16.15 11.12 21.40
CA ILE A 121 -16.08 9.66 21.31
C ILE A 121 -15.80 9.09 22.71
N TYR A 122 -16.83 8.63 23.39
CA TYR A 122 -16.74 8.11 24.77
C TYR A 122 -16.73 6.59 24.82
N THR A 123 -17.31 5.95 23.81
CA THR A 123 -17.55 4.51 23.78
C THR A 123 -17.09 3.88 22.46
N ARG A 124 -17.06 2.54 22.43
CA ARG A 124 -16.85 1.77 21.20
C ARG A 124 -17.94 2.08 20.17
N ASP A 125 -19.18 2.20 20.61
CA ASP A 125 -20.33 2.42 19.73
C ASP A 125 -20.30 3.80 19.08
N ASP A 126 -19.74 4.82 19.75
CA ASP A 126 -19.55 6.14 19.15
C ASP A 126 -18.63 6.08 17.92
N LEU A 127 -17.57 5.28 17.96
CA LEU A 127 -16.69 5.04 16.80
C LEU A 127 -17.47 4.39 15.65
N LEU A 128 -18.26 3.35 15.97
CA LEU A 128 -19.07 2.60 15.00
C LEU A 128 -20.17 3.46 14.37
N ILE A 129 -20.85 4.28 15.16
CA ILE A 129 -21.86 5.23 14.67
C ILE A 129 -21.21 6.25 13.76
N ARG A 130 -20.04 6.79 14.13
CA ARG A 130 -19.33 7.80 13.35
C ARG A 130 -18.89 7.27 11.97
N ILE A 131 -18.20 6.14 11.92
CA ILE A 131 -17.75 5.52 10.65
C ILE A 131 -18.94 5.16 9.75
N ASN A 132 -20.01 4.63 10.32
CA ASN A 132 -21.24 4.34 9.57
C ASN A 132 -21.88 5.62 9.01
N ARG A 133 -21.84 6.72 9.78
CA ARG A 133 -22.33 8.03 9.32
C ARG A 133 -21.52 8.54 8.13
N ILE A 134 -20.18 8.50 8.18
CA ILE A 134 -19.35 9.02 7.07
C ILE A 134 -19.43 8.17 5.81
N ARG A 135 -19.61 6.85 5.91
CA ARG A 135 -19.77 5.96 4.75
C ARG A 135 -21.13 6.14 4.06
N LYS A 136 -22.19 6.42 4.82
CA LYS A 136 -23.51 6.74 4.29
C LYS A 136 -23.61 8.18 3.77
N ASP A 137 -22.67 9.03 4.15
CA ASP A 137 -22.69 10.43 3.81
C ASP A 137 -22.48 10.64 2.31
N SER A 138 -23.35 11.44 1.70
CA SER A 138 -23.27 11.80 0.28
C SER A 138 -22.98 13.29 0.13
N LYS A 139 -21.95 13.75 0.85
CA LYS A 139 -21.49 15.14 0.77
C LYS A 139 -21.03 15.50 -0.63
N VAL A 140 -21.35 16.72 -1.02
CA VAL A 140 -20.85 17.39 -2.21
C VAL A 140 -19.95 18.53 -1.77
N LEU A 141 -18.82 18.69 -2.45
CA LEU A 141 -17.89 19.77 -2.26
C LEU A 141 -18.59 21.10 -2.59
N PRO A 142 -18.47 22.09 -1.68
CA PRO A 142 -19.19 23.34 -1.84
C PRO A 142 -18.55 24.22 -2.93
N ARG A 143 -19.28 24.49 -4.02
CA ARG A 143 -18.83 25.39 -5.11
C ARG A 143 -18.68 26.85 -4.69
N LYS A 144 -19.47 27.30 -3.71
CA LYS A 144 -19.50 28.71 -3.24
C LYS A 144 -18.66 28.96 -2.00
N ARG A 145 -18.12 27.92 -1.36
CA ARG A 145 -17.29 28.08 -0.17
C ARG A 145 -15.92 28.55 -0.62
N ASN A 146 -15.40 29.56 0.06
CA ASN A 146 -14.03 30.04 -0.15
C ASN A 146 -13.04 29.04 0.47
N VAL A 147 -12.82 27.90 -0.19
CA VAL A 147 -11.82 26.91 0.22
C VAL A 147 -10.44 27.45 -0.17
N LYS A 148 -9.61 27.73 0.84
CA LYS A 148 -8.23 28.23 0.70
C LYS A 148 -7.19 27.15 0.97
N LYS A 149 -7.57 26.06 1.63
CA LYS A 149 -6.67 24.95 1.95
C LYS A 149 -7.39 23.60 1.84
N VAL A 150 -6.71 22.63 1.24
CA VAL A 150 -7.12 21.23 1.20
C VAL A 150 -6.05 20.42 1.89
N LEU A 151 -6.42 19.79 2.99
CA LEU A 151 -5.61 18.78 3.66
C LEU A 151 -5.93 17.43 3.02
N LEU A 152 -4.92 16.68 2.62
CA LEU A 152 -5.07 15.36 2.02
C LEU A 152 -4.23 14.37 2.82
N LEU A 153 -4.86 13.30 3.31
CA LEU A 153 -4.13 12.21 3.95
C LEU A 153 -3.55 11.29 2.88
N SER A 154 -2.34 10.78 3.10
CA SER A 154 -1.75 9.70 2.29
C SER A 154 -2.42 8.37 2.59
N ARG A 155 -2.49 7.47 1.61
CA ARG A 155 -2.89 6.07 1.80
C ARG A 155 -1.82 5.23 2.52
N VAL A 156 -0.66 5.80 2.83
CA VAL A 156 0.52 5.20 3.46
C VAL A 156 1.28 4.20 2.58
N THR A 157 0.65 3.64 1.55
CA THR A 157 1.28 2.76 0.56
C THR A 157 1.53 3.52 -0.75
N ILE A 158 2.77 3.48 -1.26
CA ILE A 158 3.15 4.18 -2.50
C ILE A 158 2.23 3.82 -3.68
N GLY A 159 1.95 2.53 -3.89
CA GLY A 159 1.07 2.11 -4.98
C GLY A 159 -0.32 2.75 -4.91
N ALA A 160 -0.92 2.81 -3.71
CA ALA A 160 -2.22 3.45 -3.52
C ALA A 160 -2.12 4.97 -3.61
N ASP A 161 -1.05 5.58 -3.11
CA ASP A 161 -0.85 7.01 -3.28
C ASP A 161 -0.74 7.38 -4.77
N VAL A 162 -0.04 6.59 -5.58
CA VAL A 162 0.00 6.78 -7.03
C VAL A 162 -1.38 6.55 -7.65
N ALA A 163 -2.06 5.45 -7.33
CA ALA A 163 -3.33 5.07 -7.96
C ALA A 163 -4.56 5.90 -7.54
N ILE A 164 -4.53 6.52 -6.35
CA ILE A 164 -5.67 7.20 -5.73
C ILE A 164 -5.30 8.67 -5.45
N THR A 165 -4.32 8.89 -4.59
CA THR A 165 -3.96 10.22 -4.08
C THR A 165 -3.56 11.18 -5.21
N SER A 166 -2.81 10.70 -6.22
CA SER A 166 -2.43 11.53 -7.38
C SER A 166 -3.62 12.02 -8.20
N ILE A 167 -4.68 11.23 -8.32
CA ILE A 167 -5.90 11.58 -9.06
C ILE A 167 -6.66 12.64 -8.27
N ILE A 168 -6.79 12.45 -6.96
CA ILE A 168 -7.41 13.42 -6.05
C ILE A 168 -6.70 14.76 -6.14
N ILE A 169 -5.36 14.78 -6.07
CA ILE A 169 -4.54 15.99 -6.22
C ILE A 169 -4.85 16.70 -7.54
N GLN A 170 -4.81 15.99 -8.67
CA GLN A 170 -5.05 16.60 -9.99
C GLN A 170 -6.43 17.23 -10.09
N ARG A 171 -7.45 16.49 -9.63
CA ARG A 171 -8.86 16.89 -9.70
C ARG A 171 -9.15 18.07 -8.79
N LEU A 172 -8.63 18.05 -7.56
CA LEU A 172 -8.83 19.14 -6.60
C LEU A 172 -8.00 20.39 -6.92
N ALA A 173 -6.81 20.25 -7.50
CA ALA A 173 -6.06 21.40 -8.01
C ALA A 173 -6.84 22.16 -9.10
N ARG A 174 -7.57 21.45 -9.97
CA ARG A 174 -8.45 22.09 -10.96
C ARG A 174 -9.73 22.66 -10.35
N PHE A 175 -10.31 21.96 -9.38
CA PHE A 175 -11.56 22.38 -8.74
C PHE A 175 -11.36 23.57 -7.79
N PHE A 176 -10.23 23.64 -7.10
CA PHE A 176 -9.84 24.72 -6.18
C PHE A 176 -8.48 25.32 -6.60
N PRO A 177 -8.40 26.07 -7.71
CA PRO A 177 -7.13 26.53 -8.29
C PRO A 177 -6.34 27.48 -7.41
N SER A 178 -6.98 28.15 -6.45
CA SER A 178 -6.33 29.07 -5.51
C SER A 178 -6.09 28.45 -4.13
N ALA A 179 -6.49 27.20 -3.91
CA ALA A 179 -6.29 26.55 -2.63
C ALA A 179 -4.90 25.94 -2.53
N GLU A 180 -4.29 26.07 -1.36
CA GLU A 180 -3.08 25.34 -1.00
C GLU A 180 -3.41 23.86 -0.78
N LEU A 181 -2.69 22.95 -1.44
CA LEU A 181 -2.81 21.50 -1.23
C LEU A 181 -1.71 21.03 -0.27
N VAL A 182 -2.10 20.46 0.87
CA VAL A 182 -1.17 19.91 1.86
C VAL A 182 -1.34 18.39 1.94
N LEU A 183 -0.35 17.64 1.47
CA LEU A 183 -0.35 16.17 1.57
C LEU A 183 0.37 15.73 2.85
N ILE A 184 -0.33 14.97 3.69
CA ILE A 184 0.17 14.46 4.97
C ILE A 184 0.51 12.98 4.81
N GLY A 185 1.79 12.61 4.85
CA GLY A 185 2.21 11.24 4.61
C GLY A 185 3.71 10.99 4.81
N GLY A 186 4.18 9.80 4.43
CA GLY A 186 5.59 9.42 4.64
C GLY A 186 6.58 10.17 3.76
N SER A 187 7.85 10.22 4.17
CA SER A 187 8.94 10.90 3.44
C SER A 187 9.16 10.40 2.01
N LYS A 188 8.88 9.12 1.74
CA LYS A 188 8.96 8.54 0.38
C LYS A 188 8.04 9.24 -0.64
N LEU A 189 7.06 10.02 -0.18
CA LEU A 189 6.20 10.82 -1.06
C LEU A 189 6.96 11.96 -1.74
N ASP A 190 8.01 12.51 -1.11
CA ASP A 190 8.87 13.53 -1.74
C ASP A 190 9.49 13.02 -3.04
N GLU A 191 9.76 11.73 -3.15
CA GLU A 191 10.39 11.16 -4.35
C GLU A 191 9.43 11.03 -5.54
N ILE A 192 8.12 10.93 -5.30
CA ILE A 192 7.09 10.76 -6.35
C ILE A 192 6.20 12.00 -6.54
N TYR A 193 6.24 12.95 -5.60
CA TYR A 193 5.49 14.20 -5.66
C TYR A 193 6.36 15.45 -5.58
N GLY A 194 7.65 15.34 -5.25
CA GLY A 194 8.51 16.48 -4.91
C GLY A 194 8.75 17.50 -6.02
N ALA A 195 8.51 17.14 -7.29
CA ALA A 195 8.56 18.11 -8.39
C ALA A 195 7.23 18.86 -8.63
N ASN A 196 6.19 18.60 -7.83
CA ASN A 196 4.92 19.32 -7.92
C ASN A 196 4.94 20.54 -6.98
N SER A 197 5.17 21.72 -7.54
CA SER A 197 5.19 22.99 -6.78
C SER A 197 3.85 23.37 -6.15
N ASN A 198 2.75 22.72 -6.55
CA ASN A 198 1.41 23.01 -6.03
C ASN A 198 1.04 22.18 -4.79
N ILE A 199 1.95 21.30 -4.33
CA ILE A 199 1.75 20.46 -3.15
C ILE A 199 2.79 20.83 -2.10
N ARG A 200 2.33 21.03 -0.86
CA ARG A 200 3.23 21.05 0.30
C ARG A 200 3.11 19.74 1.07
N LEU A 201 4.25 19.10 1.33
CA LEU A 201 4.29 17.85 2.07
C LEU A 201 4.47 18.10 3.57
N ARG A 202 3.68 17.40 4.38
CA ARG A 202 3.86 17.30 5.83
C ARG A 202 4.18 15.85 6.15
N GLN A 203 5.43 15.63 6.55
CA GLN A 203 5.94 14.30 6.79
C GLN A 203 5.40 13.73 8.10
N ILE A 204 5.01 12.47 8.06
CA ILE A 204 4.67 11.66 9.23
C ILE A 204 5.31 10.28 9.09
N ALA A 205 5.93 9.82 10.17
CA ALA A 205 6.39 8.43 10.27
C ALA A 205 5.22 7.51 10.60
N TYR A 206 5.01 6.47 9.81
CA TYR A 206 4.03 5.43 10.10
C TYR A 206 4.75 4.08 10.22
N ASN A 207 4.92 3.60 11.45
CA ASN A 207 5.60 2.34 11.70
C ASN A 207 4.65 1.15 11.47
N ARG A 208 4.79 0.47 10.33
CA ARG A 208 4.01 -0.74 10.01
C ARG A 208 4.42 -1.98 10.79
N LYS A 209 5.56 -1.97 11.48
CA LYS A 209 6.05 -3.10 12.29
C LYS A 209 5.99 -2.80 13.80
N GLY A 210 5.57 -1.60 14.18
CA GLY A 210 5.43 -1.18 15.57
C GLY A 210 4.28 -1.88 16.29
N GLY A 211 4.30 -1.76 17.61
CA GLY A 211 3.27 -2.25 18.51
C GLY A 211 1.94 -1.51 18.34
N LEU A 212 0.94 -1.90 19.13
CA LEU A 212 -0.41 -1.37 19.01
C LEU A 212 -0.48 0.15 19.28
N LEU A 213 0.21 0.61 20.34
CA LEU A 213 0.27 2.04 20.67
C LEU A 213 1.08 2.85 19.65
N ASP A 214 2.17 2.31 19.09
CA ASP A 214 2.96 3.01 18.06
C ASP A 214 2.15 3.31 16.80
N ARG A 215 1.21 2.42 16.45
CA ARG A 215 0.32 2.64 15.31
C ARG A 215 -0.71 3.71 15.60
N LEU A 216 -1.22 3.76 16.83
CA LEU A 216 -2.19 4.77 17.27
C LEU A 216 -1.54 6.13 17.57
N SER A 217 -0.27 6.18 17.96
CA SER A 217 0.45 7.46 18.18
C SER A 217 0.62 8.23 16.87
N SER A 218 0.70 7.54 15.72
CA SER A 218 0.68 8.21 14.41
C SER A 218 -0.59 9.04 14.20
N TRP A 219 -1.73 8.65 14.78
CA TRP A 219 -2.95 9.45 14.72
C TRP A 219 -2.79 10.78 15.47
N GLN A 220 -2.15 10.78 16.63
CA GLN A 220 -1.88 12.00 17.40
C GLN A 220 -0.98 12.97 16.60
N THR A 221 0.07 12.45 15.96
CA THR A 221 0.92 13.27 15.09
C THR A 221 0.14 13.87 13.91
N VAL A 222 -0.85 13.16 13.37
CA VAL A 222 -1.76 13.74 12.35
C VAL A 222 -2.58 14.88 12.94
N LEU A 223 -3.16 14.71 14.13
CA LEU A 223 -3.90 15.78 14.80
C LEU A 223 -3.03 17.02 15.04
N ASP A 224 -1.81 16.85 15.52
CA ASP A 224 -0.85 17.96 15.71
C ASP A 224 -0.55 18.71 14.41
N ILE A 225 -0.37 17.97 13.30
CA ILE A 225 -0.17 18.56 11.98
C ILE A 225 -1.41 19.36 11.58
N ILE A 226 -2.60 18.79 11.78
CA ILE A 226 -3.86 19.45 11.44
C ILE A 226 -4.05 20.72 12.25
N ASP A 227 -3.82 20.69 13.56
CA ASP A 227 -3.94 21.86 14.42
C ASP A 227 -3.01 23.00 13.97
N ARG A 228 -1.77 22.68 13.61
CA ARG A 228 -0.82 23.67 13.05
C ARG A 228 -1.31 24.22 11.71
N GLU A 229 -1.86 23.38 10.85
CA GLU A 229 -2.39 23.81 9.56
C GLU A 229 -3.67 24.65 9.68
N LEU A 230 -4.51 24.36 10.68
CA LEU A 230 -5.73 25.09 11.00
C LEU A 230 -5.43 26.43 11.69
N ALA A 231 -4.35 26.52 12.47
CA ALA A 231 -3.85 27.80 13.00
C ALA A 231 -3.46 28.77 11.87
N ALA A 232 -2.90 28.26 10.78
CA ALA A 232 -2.54 29.06 9.60
C ALA A 232 -3.72 29.33 8.65
N CYS A 233 -4.70 28.43 8.57
CA CYS A 233 -5.90 28.59 7.75
C CYS A 233 -7.12 28.03 8.49
N PRO A 234 -8.02 28.88 8.99
CA PRO A 234 -9.06 28.46 9.91
C PRO A 234 -10.06 27.52 9.24
N LEU A 235 -10.68 26.68 10.07
CA LEU A 235 -11.51 25.54 9.65
C LEU A 235 -12.52 25.91 8.55
N GLN A 236 -13.21 27.05 8.66
CA GLN A 236 -14.20 27.53 7.68
C GLN A 236 -13.67 27.61 6.24
N ASN A 237 -12.37 27.76 6.03
CA ASN A 237 -11.70 27.86 4.73
C ASN A 237 -10.89 26.60 4.38
N THR A 238 -10.96 25.56 5.20
CA THR A 238 -10.17 24.33 5.06
C THR A 238 -11.11 23.12 4.91
N ILE A 239 -10.76 22.20 4.03
CA ILE A 239 -11.39 20.87 3.95
C ILE A 239 -10.33 19.80 4.14
N LEU A 240 -10.74 18.62 4.62
CA LEU A 240 -9.91 17.45 4.69
C LEU A 240 -10.47 16.34 3.79
N ILE A 241 -9.58 15.82 2.96
CA ILE A 241 -9.83 14.66 2.11
C ILE A 241 -9.11 13.47 2.71
N ASP A 242 -9.89 12.44 3.00
CA ASP A 242 -9.39 11.17 3.48
C ASP A 242 -9.60 10.11 2.39
N PRO A 243 -8.55 9.66 1.69
CA PRO A 243 -8.67 8.68 0.62
C PRO A 243 -8.81 7.25 1.15
N ASP A 244 -9.48 7.04 2.29
CA ASP A 244 -9.52 5.79 3.05
C ASP A 244 -8.16 5.49 3.74
N SER A 245 -7.53 6.48 4.37
CA SER A 245 -6.17 6.41 4.87
C SER A 245 -5.97 5.43 6.03
N ARG A 246 -4.81 4.76 6.08
CA ARG A 246 -4.38 4.04 7.29
C ARG A 246 -4.09 4.98 8.48
N LEU A 247 -3.88 6.27 8.23
CA LEU A 247 -3.65 7.29 9.27
C LEU A 247 -4.92 7.57 10.10
N SER A 248 -6.09 7.47 9.48
CA SER A 248 -7.40 7.54 10.16
C SER A 248 -7.95 6.15 10.51
N GLN A 249 -7.14 5.10 10.32
CA GLN A 249 -7.55 3.70 10.43
C GLN A 249 -8.79 3.41 9.54
N LEU A 250 -8.68 3.74 8.25
CA LEU A 250 -9.73 3.57 7.25
C LEU A 250 -11.03 4.30 7.65
N GLY A 251 -10.86 5.53 8.16
CA GLY A 251 -11.94 6.41 8.60
C GLY A 251 -12.50 6.13 9.99
N VAL A 252 -12.03 5.11 10.71
CA VAL A 252 -12.53 4.78 12.07
C VAL A 252 -12.24 5.93 13.04
N LEU A 253 -11.01 6.45 13.04
CA LEU A 253 -10.62 7.54 13.93
C LEU A 253 -11.12 8.90 13.43
N PRO A 254 -11.61 9.78 14.33
CA PRO A 254 -11.95 11.15 13.98
C PRO A 254 -10.68 11.98 13.71
N ILE A 255 -10.80 13.03 12.91
CA ILE A 255 -9.65 13.83 12.46
C ILE A 255 -9.96 15.33 12.53
N ILE A 256 -11.15 15.70 12.07
CA ILE A 256 -11.65 17.08 11.98
C ILE A 256 -13.19 17.01 12.06
N ASP A 257 -13.84 18.15 12.26
CA ASP A 257 -15.29 18.28 12.17
C ASP A 257 -15.85 17.64 10.88
N LEU A 258 -16.95 16.89 11.03
CA LEU A 258 -17.52 16.13 9.94
C LEU A 258 -17.94 17.00 8.76
N ALA A 259 -18.40 18.25 8.97
CA ALA A 259 -18.84 19.12 7.87
C ALA A 259 -17.69 19.53 6.93
N HIS A 260 -16.44 19.27 7.32
CA HIS A 260 -15.23 19.57 6.56
C HIS A 260 -14.49 18.32 6.08
N TYR A 261 -14.99 17.15 6.47
CA TYR A 261 -14.36 15.86 6.23
C TYR A 261 -15.03 15.12 5.07
N PHE A 262 -14.24 14.76 4.07
CA PHE A 262 -14.68 14.03 2.88
C PHE A 262 -13.92 12.71 2.82
N PHE A 263 -14.65 11.62 3.04
CA PHE A 263 -14.11 10.27 3.06
C PHE A 263 -14.36 9.56 1.73
N PHE A 264 -13.30 9.03 1.13
CA PHE A 264 -13.40 8.12 0.01
C PHE A 264 -13.66 6.72 0.55
N ASP A 265 -14.89 6.25 0.47
CA ASP A 265 -15.20 4.87 0.85
C ASP A 265 -14.77 3.92 -0.28
N SER A 266 -13.60 3.28 -0.15
CA SER A 266 -13.09 2.38 -1.19
C SER A 266 -13.54 0.92 -1.02
N ARG A 267 -14.33 0.62 0.02
CA ARG A 267 -14.55 -0.75 0.53
C ARG A 267 -16.00 -1.09 0.89
N SER A 268 -16.99 -0.21 0.69
CA SER A 268 -18.39 -0.60 0.91
C SER A 268 -19.09 -1.20 -0.31
N ALA A 269 -20.27 -1.76 -0.07
CA ALA A 269 -21.15 -2.39 -1.06
C ALA A 269 -21.44 -1.46 -2.23
N VAL A 270 -21.64 -0.18 -1.90
CA VAL A 270 -21.89 0.90 -2.85
C VAL A 270 -20.68 1.07 -3.78
N SER A 271 -19.48 0.96 -3.23
CA SER A 271 -18.24 1.00 -4.01
C SER A 271 -18.00 -0.29 -4.78
N PHE A 272 -18.48 -1.45 -4.31
CA PHE A 272 -18.32 -2.75 -4.97
C PHE A 272 -19.25 -3.01 -6.14
N ALA A 273 -20.33 -2.24 -6.29
CA ALA A 273 -21.28 -2.42 -7.40
C ALA A 273 -20.62 -2.26 -8.79
N GLY A 274 -19.45 -1.60 -8.88
CA GLY A 274 -18.69 -1.45 -10.12
C GLY A 274 -17.46 -2.37 -10.19
N ASN A 275 -17.27 -3.03 -11.34
CA ASN A 275 -16.04 -3.75 -11.71
C ASN A 275 -14.88 -2.78 -12.03
N LEU A 276 -14.60 -1.84 -11.12
CA LEU A 276 -13.70 -0.71 -11.31
C LEU A 276 -12.39 -0.91 -10.55
N SER A 277 -11.27 -0.53 -11.17
CA SER A 277 -9.99 -0.37 -10.47
C SER A 277 -10.04 0.76 -9.43
N MET A 278 -9.06 0.83 -8.54
CA MET A 278 -8.96 1.92 -7.56
C MET A 278 -8.91 3.29 -8.22
N ALA A 279 -8.21 3.42 -9.35
CA ALA A 279 -8.14 4.68 -10.11
C ALA A 279 -9.51 5.08 -10.67
N GLN A 280 -10.26 4.13 -11.23
CA GLN A 280 -11.60 4.38 -11.76
C GLN A 280 -12.60 4.70 -10.64
N LEU A 281 -12.56 3.96 -9.53
CA LEU A 281 -13.40 4.21 -8.37
C LEU A 281 -13.15 5.60 -7.77
N THR A 282 -11.88 6.02 -7.71
CA THR A 282 -11.49 7.37 -7.26
C THR A 282 -12.10 8.45 -8.14
N ASN A 283 -12.05 8.29 -9.47
CA ASN A 283 -12.68 9.23 -10.39
C ASN A 283 -14.21 9.26 -10.24
N ALA A 284 -14.85 8.10 -10.11
CA ALA A 284 -16.29 8.02 -9.91
C ALA A 284 -16.72 8.74 -8.61
N TRP A 285 -15.98 8.53 -7.52
CA TRP A 285 -16.19 9.24 -6.26
C TRP A 285 -15.96 10.76 -6.40
N LEU A 286 -14.90 11.17 -7.09
CA LEU A 286 -14.63 12.59 -7.36
C LEU A 286 -15.73 13.24 -8.20
N ASN A 287 -16.28 12.54 -9.20
CA ASN A 287 -17.43 13.02 -9.98
C ASN A 287 -18.64 13.27 -9.06
N LYS A 288 -18.93 12.32 -8.16
CA LYS A 288 -20.02 12.45 -7.18
C LYS A 288 -19.82 13.67 -6.27
N ILE A 289 -18.65 13.80 -5.65
CA ILE A 289 -18.44 14.89 -4.67
C ILE A 289 -18.21 16.25 -5.33
N THR A 290 -17.70 16.34 -6.55
CA THR A 290 -17.52 17.64 -7.24
C THR A 290 -18.77 18.07 -8.04
N GLY A 291 -19.64 17.11 -8.36
CA GLY A 291 -20.74 17.28 -9.31
C GLY A 291 -20.24 17.63 -10.72
N GLN A 292 -19.04 17.19 -11.08
CA GLN A 292 -18.42 17.40 -12.40
C GLN A 292 -18.04 16.05 -13.00
N GLU A 293 -18.51 15.77 -14.21
CA GLU A 293 -18.02 14.64 -15.00
C GLU A 293 -16.67 14.99 -15.60
N ASP A 294 -15.62 14.36 -15.07
CA ASP A 294 -14.25 14.51 -15.54
C ASP A 294 -13.52 13.18 -15.27
N PHE A 295 -12.29 13.05 -15.78
CA PHE A 295 -11.46 11.88 -15.57
C PHE A 295 -9.98 12.27 -15.48
N SER A 296 -9.22 11.60 -14.61
CA SER A 296 -7.78 11.73 -14.58
C SER A 296 -7.12 10.38 -14.33
N HIS A 297 -6.14 10.07 -15.17
CA HIS A 297 -5.25 8.96 -14.92
C HIS A 297 -4.27 9.33 -13.80
N SER A 298 -3.73 8.31 -13.14
CA SER A 298 -2.68 8.44 -12.14
C SER A 298 -1.49 9.22 -12.68
N ARG A 299 -0.78 9.94 -11.82
CA ARG A 299 0.41 10.72 -12.18
C ARG A 299 1.44 10.73 -11.07
N VAL A 300 2.71 10.79 -11.44
CA VAL A 300 3.82 11.10 -10.53
C VAL A 300 4.54 12.36 -11.03
N TRP A 301 5.19 13.06 -10.10
CA TRP A 301 5.96 14.28 -10.34
C TRP A 301 7.39 14.07 -9.82
N LEU A 302 8.18 13.44 -10.68
CA LEU A 302 9.55 13.04 -10.37
C LEU A 302 10.53 14.20 -10.44
N LEU A 303 11.58 14.14 -9.61
CA LEU A 303 12.66 15.12 -9.63
C LEU A 303 13.36 15.16 -11.00
N PRO A 304 13.61 16.35 -11.58
CA PRO A 304 14.29 16.48 -12.86
C PRO A 304 15.66 15.79 -12.93
N SER A 305 16.40 15.77 -11.81
CA SER A 305 17.70 15.09 -11.70
C SER A 305 17.59 13.59 -11.97
N ASN A 306 16.56 12.93 -11.43
CA ASN A 306 16.38 11.49 -11.62
C ASN A 306 15.99 11.18 -13.06
N LEU A 307 15.08 11.98 -13.63
CA LEU A 307 14.68 11.87 -15.04
C LEU A 307 15.86 12.06 -15.98
N GLN A 308 16.72 13.05 -15.73
CA GLN A 308 17.90 13.31 -16.55
C GLN A 308 18.90 12.14 -16.49
N LYS A 309 19.20 11.62 -15.29
CA LYS A 309 20.09 10.46 -15.12
C LYS A 309 19.54 9.22 -15.83
N ALA A 310 18.24 8.93 -15.67
CA ALA A 310 17.60 7.78 -16.31
C ALA A 310 17.56 7.91 -17.84
N ALA A 311 17.28 9.11 -18.36
CA ALA A 311 17.32 9.39 -19.79
C ALA A 311 18.72 9.21 -20.38
N GLN A 312 19.76 9.68 -19.68
CA GLN A 312 21.16 9.48 -20.08
C GLN A 312 21.53 8.01 -20.13
N LEU A 313 21.14 7.22 -19.10
CA LEU A 313 21.35 5.78 -19.08
C LEU A 313 20.67 5.10 -20.28
N SER A 314 19.37 5.35 -20.49
CA SER A 314 18.62 4.74 -21.60
C SER A 314 19.19 5.11 -22.97
N ALA A 315 19.51 6.40 -23.19
CA ALA A 315 20.14 6.87 -24.42
C ALA A 315 21.50 6.19 -24.66
N LYS A 316 22.30 6.01 -23.61
CA LYS A 316 23.60 5.34 -23.70
C LYS A 316 23.46 3.88 -24.07
N LEU A 317 22.57 3.12 -23.43
CA LEU A 317 22.30 1.73 -23.77
C LEU A 317 21.86 1.60 -25.23
N LYS A 318 20.94 2.48 -25.67
CA LYS A 318 20.48 2.52 -27.07
C LYS A 318 21.62 2.86 -28.03
N SER A 319 22.51 3.79 -27.69
CA SER A 319 23.68 4.12 -28.52
C SER A 319 24.70 2.99 -28.64
N ASN A 320 24.75 2.08 -27.66
CA ASN A 320 25.61 0.89 -27.69
C ASN A 320 24.96 -0.28 -28.46
N GLY A 321 23.72 -0.12 -28.95
CA GLY A 321 23.03 -1.13 -29.75
C GLY A 321 21.89 -1.85 -29.03
N ALA A 322 21.51 -1.44 -27.82
CA ALA A 322 20.29 -1.93 -27.19
C ALA A 322 19.07 -1.50 -28.02
N ARG A 323 18.24 -2.46 -28.42
CA ARG A 323 16.98 -2.24 -29.15
C ARG A 323 15.79 -2.14 -28.20
N ARG A 324 15.88 -2.80 -27.05
CA ARG A 324 14.84 -2.83 -26.01
C ARG A 324 15.48 -2.63 -24.64
N VAL A 325 14.91 -1.72 -23.86
CA VAL A 325 15.24 -1.49 -22.46
C VAL A 325 14.00 -1.83 -21.64
N ILE A 326 14.07 -2.90 -20.84
CA ILE A 326 12.93 -3.39 -20.04
C ILE A 326 13.26 -3.19 -18.57
N THR A 327 12.37 -2.58 -17.81
CA THR A 327 12.51 -2.50 -16.35
C THR A 327 11.76 -3.65 -15.68
N LEU A 328 12.44 -4.34 -14.77
CA LEU A 328 11.90 -5.43 -13.99
C LEU A 328 11.98 -5.11 -12.49
N ASN A 329 10.91 -5.43 -11.75
CA ASN A 329 10.90 -5.37 -10.28
C ASN A 329 10.15 -6.59 -9.73
N PHE A 330 10.87 -7.44 -9.00
CA PHE A 330 10.33 -8.63 -8.32
C PHE A 330 10.06 -8.40 -6.83
N GLY A 331 10.10 -7.14 -6.38
CA GLY A 331 9.75 -6.75 -5.01
C GLY A 331 8.25 -6.86 -4.76
N VAL A 332 7.86 -7.38 -3.59
CA VAL A 332 6.46 -7.62 -3.20
C VAL A 332 6.05 -6.88 -1.93
N GLY A 333 6.88 -5.94 -1.47
CA GLY A 333 6.59 -5.11 -0.30
C GLY A 333 6.49 -5.92 1.01
N GLY A 334 7.25 -7.02 1.11
CA GLY A 334 7.28 -7.89 2.28
C GLY A 334 6.17 -8.94 2.37
N ASN A 335 5.32 -9.09 1.34
CA ASN A 335 4.33 -10.17 1.29
C ASN A 335 4.79 -11.30 0.35
N PRO A 336 5.42 -12.38 0.86
CA PRO A 336 5.94 -13.46 0.02
C PRO A 336 4.85 -14.22 -0.75
N ARG A 337 3.58 -14.16 -0.31
CA ARG A 337 2.46 -14.80 -1.04
C ARG A 337 2.29 -14.25 -2.45
N LYS A 338 2.68 -13.00 -2.69
CA LYS A 338 2.60 -12.36 -4.01
C LYS A 338 3.69 -12.82 -4.99
N LYS A 339 4.66 -13.62 -4.55
CA LYS A 339 5.67 -14.21 -5.42
C LYS A 339 5.22 -15.59 -5.89
N VAL A 340 5.56 -15.92 -7.13
CA VAL A 340 5.41 -17.29 -7.64
C VAL A 340 6.62 -18.13 -7.25
N GLY A 341 7.84 -17.60 -7.44
CA GLY A 341 9.07 -18.24 -7.00
C GLY A 341 10.29 -17.88 -7.84
N GLY A 342 11.49 -18.15 -7.33
CA GLY A 342 12.76 -17.77 -7.97
C GLY A 342 13.00 -18.41 -9.34
N ARG A 343 12.47 -19.63 -9.58
CA ARG A 343 12.56 -20.28 -10.89
C ARG A 343 11.85 -19.46 -11.97
N LEU A 344 10.64 -18.98 -11.71
CA LEU A 344 9.90 -18.13 -12.65
C LEU A 344 10.68 -16.84 -12.95
N GLU A 345 11.23 -16.20 -11.91
CA GLU A 345 11.98 -14.94 -12.04
C GLU A 345 13.22 -15.11 -12.94
N GLN A 346 13.94 -16.24 -12.78
CA GLN A 346 15.09 -16.59 -13.61
C GLN A 346 14.70 -16.93 -15.04
N ASP A 347 13.72 -17.83 -15.23
CA ASP A 347 13.29 -18.27 -16.55
C ASP A 347 12.68 -17.12 -17.36
N LEU A 348 12.01 -16.17 -16.69
CA LEU A 348 11.52 -14.94 -17.31
C LEU A 348 12.65 -14.08 -17.83
N LEU A 349 13.66 -13.79 -17.01
CA LEU A 349 14.83 -13.03 -17.42
C LEU A 349 15.51 -13.68 -18.63
N LEU A 350 15.74 -14.99 -18.58
CA LEU A 350 16.36 -15.73 -19.69
C LEU A 350 15.54 -15.64 -20.98
N ASN A 351 14.22 -15.75 -20.89
CA ASN A 351 13.33 -15.62 -22.05
C ASN A 351 13.31 -14.22 -22.64
N LEU A 352 13.29 -13.17 -21.81
CA LEU A 352 13.39 -11.78 -22.27
C LEU A 352 14.71 -11.53 -23.01
N LEU A 353 15.81 -12.11 -22.54
CA LEU A 353 17.14 -11.95 -23.12
C LEU A 353 17.32 -12.72 -24.44
N GLN A 354 16.42 -13.63 -24.80
CA GLN A 354 16.42 -14.25 -26.13
C GLN A 354 16.05 -13.24 -27.23
N GLU A 355 15.33 -12.17 -26.90
CA GLU A 355 15.09 -11.07 -27.84
C GLU A 355 16.41 -10.32 -28.13
N PRO A 356 16.85 -10.23 -29.41
CA PRO A 356 18.13 -9.61 -29.73
C PRO A 356 18.17 -8.12 -29.37
N GLY A 357 19.25 -7.72 -28.68
CA GLY A 357 19.45 -6.34 -28.26
C GLY A 357 18.61 -5.92 -27.05
N THR A 358 18.13 -6.87 -26.25
CA THR A 358 17.40 -6.58 -25.00
C THR A 358 18.34 -6.37 -23.83
N VAL A 359 18.25 -5.20 -23.19
CA VAL A 359 18.84 -4.91 -21.89
C VAL A 359 17.74 -4.85 -20.84
N VAL A 360 17.91 -5.63 -19.78
CA VAL A 360 17.00 -5.59 -18.63
C VAL A 360 17.62 -4.75 -17.50
N LEU A 361 16.85 -3.81 -16.98
CA LEU A 361 17.16 -3.06 -15.76
C LEU A 361 16.37 -3.70 -14.60
N LEU A 362 17.04 -4.53 -13.80
CA LEU A 362 16.44 -5.22 -12.66
C LEU A 362 16.62 -4.37 -11.41
N ASP A 363 15.51 -3.92 -10.82
CA ASP A 363 15.53 -3.32 -9.50
C ASP A 363 15.79 -4.38 -8.42
N LYS A 364 16.83 -4.16 -7.62
CA LYS A 364 17.28 -5.10 -6.57
C LYS A 364 16.45 -5.02 -5.28
N GLY A 365 15.47 -4.10 -5.25
CA GLY A 365 14.64 -3.87 -4.09
C GLY A 365 15.39 -3.19 -2.95
N CYS A 366 14.80 -3.25 -1.75
CA CYS A 366 15.35 -2.63 -0.56
C CYS A 366 15.46 -3.62 0.60
N GLY A 367 16.57 -3.54 1.34
CA GLY A 367 16.87 -4.43 2.46
C GLY A 367 17.62 -5.70 2.05
N ASP A 368 18.25 -6.32 3.03
CA ASP A 368 19.25 -7.37 2.81
C ASP A 368 18.67 -8.60 2.10
N GLU A 369 17.46 -9.03 2.46
CA GLU A 369 16.80 -10.21 1.87
C GLU A 369 16.46 -10.01 0.38
N GLU A 370 15.91 -8.85 0.00
CA GLU A 370 15.57 -8.55 -1.39
C GLU A 370 16.84 -8.38 -2.24
N ILE A 371 17.86 -7.72 -1.69
CA ILE A 371 19.17 -7.55 -2.33
C ILE A 371 19.86 -8.90 -2.53
N GLN A 372 19.85 -9.77 -1.51
CA GLN A 372 20.44 -11.10 -1.58
C GLN A 372 19.73 -11.97 -2.62
N SER A 373 18.39 -11.96 -2.62
CA SER A 373 17.58 -12.69 -3.60
C SER A 373 17.89 -12.23 -5.03
N SER A 374 17.96 -10.91 -5.24
CA SER A 374 18.28 -10.32 -6.54
C SER A 374 19.72 -10.63 -6.99
N ASN A 375 20.68 -10.64 -6.06
CA ASN A 375 22.06 -11.03 -6.35
C ASN A 375 22.18 -12.49 -6.77
N ALA A 376 21.46 -13.40 -6.09
CA ALA A 376 21.42 -14.81 -6.45
C ALA A 376 20.81 -15.01 -7.85
N LEU A 377 19.75 -14.27 -8.17
CA LEU A 377 19.14 -14.26 -9.48
C LEU A 377 20.12 -13.81 -10.57
N LEU A 378 20.80 -12.69 -10.35
CA LEU A 378 21.81 -12.15 -11.27
C LEU A 378 22.97 -13.13 -11.51
N ALA A 379 23.45 -13.81 -10.46
CA ALA A 379 24.48 -14.85 -10.59
C ALA A 379 24.00 -16.04 -11.45
N GLY A 380 22.73 -16.43 -11.33
CA GLY A 380 22.13 -17.47 -12.18
C GLY A 380 22.05 -17.06 -13.66
N ILE A 381 21.79 -15.79 -13.95
CA ILE A 381 21.80 -15.25 -15.31
C ILE A 381 23.22 -15.20 -15.89
N GLU A 382 24.21 -14.78 -15.10
CA GLU A 382 25.62 -14.78 -15.50
C GLU A 382 26.12 -16.20 -15.81
N ALA A 383 25.79 -17.18 -14.95
CA ALA A 383 26.10 -18.59 -15.17
C ALA A 383 25.45 -19.16 -16.44
N SER A 384 24.35 -18.57 -16.91
CA SER A 384 23.67 -18.93 -18.16
C SER A 384 24.30 -18.27 -19.40
N GLY A 385 25.42 -17.55 -19.24
CA GLY A 385 26.21 -16.97 -20.33
C GLY A 385 25.80 -15.56 -20.76
N TYR A 386 24.90 -14.90 -20.01
CA TYR A 386 24.49 -13.52 -20.28
C TYR A 386 25.35 -12.52 -19.52
N ALA A 387 25.63 -11.38 -20.13
CA ALA A 387 26.38 -10.32 -19.48
C ALA A 387 25.54 -9.67 -18.35
N VAL A 388 26.15 -9.52 -17.18
CA VAL A 388 25.52 -8.95 -15.99
C VAL A 388 26.38 -7.80 -15.44
N GLN A 389 25.73 -6.71 -15.03
CA GLN A 389 26.37 -5.61 -14.32
C GLN A 389 25.59 -5.27 -13.05
N ASN A 390 26.29 -4.92 -11.98
CA ASN A 390 25.68 -4.43 -10.74
C ASN A 390 26.05 -2.96 -10.54
N ALA A 391 25.10 -2.15 -10.10
CA ALA A 391 25.35 -0.74 -9.75
C ALA A 391 24.35 -0.19 -8.73
N VAL A 392 24.75 0.92 -8.11
CA VAL A 392 23.86 1.82 -7.37
C VAL A 392 23.51 2.97 -8.32
N PHE A 393 22.23 3.27 -8.48
CA PHE A 393 21.80 4.25 -9.48
C PHE A 393 22.38 5.65 -9.23
N ASP A 394 22.49 6.04 -7.96
CA ASP A 394 22.94 7.39 -7.58
C ASP A 394 24.43 7.63 -7.83
N GLU A 395 25.25 6.57 -7.82
CA GLU A 395 26.72 6.63 -8.02
C GLU A 395 27.11 6.80 -9.50
N GLY A 396 26.14 6.77 -10.41
CA GLY A 396 26.35 6.87 -11.85
C GLY A 396 26.76 5.53 -12.47
N LEU A 397 26.18 5.23 -13.63
CA LEU A 397 26.40 3.98 -14.32
C LEU A 397 27.03 4.20 -15.70
N ASP A 398 28.28 3.76 -15.86
CA ASP A 398 28.90 3.60 -17.18
C ASP A 398 28.71 2.16 -17.67
N SER A 399 27.64 1.93 -18.42
CA SER A 399 27.39 0.63 -19.06
C SER A 399 27.53 0.73 -20.57
N LYS A 400 28.23 -0.26 -21.14
CA LYS A 400 28.33 -0.49 -22.60
C LYS A 400 27.49 -1.69 -23.05
N LEU A 401 26.63 -2.21 -22.17
CA LEU A 401 25.78 -3.35 -22.47
C LEU A 401 24.80 -3.01 -23.61
N ASN A 402 24.72 -3.91 -24.57
CA ASN A 402 23.72 -3.89 -25.64
C ASN A 402 22.77 -5.10 -25.57
N ARG A 403 23.11 -6.09 -24.73
CA ARG A 403 22.30 -7.25 -24.36
C ARG A 403 22.76 -7.75 -22.99
N GLY A 404 21.84 -8.03 -22.07
CA GLY A 404 22.16 -8.51 -20.73
C GLY A 404 21.31 -7.87 -19.63
N VAL A 405 21.74 -8.04 -18.38
CA VAL A 405 21.00 -7.54 -17.20
C VAL A 405 21.86 -6.57 -16.40
N ILE A 406 21.26 -5.46 -15.99
CA ILE A 406 21.84 -4.49 -15.06
C ILE A 406 21.03 -4.53 -13.77
N GLY A 407 21.60 -5.08 -12.72
CA GLY A 407 21.05 -5.04 -11.36
C GLY A 407 21.29 -3.68 -10.72
N LEU A 408 20.23 -2.92 -10.47
CA LEU A 408 20.26 -1.59 -9.90
C LEU A 408 19.72 -1.57 -8.47
N GLN A 409 20.50 -1.03 -7.54
CA GLN A 409 19.95 -0.56 -6.26
C GLN A 409 19.39 0.84 -6.47
N THR A 410 18.09 1.00 -6.17
CA THR A 410 17.35 2.24 -6.44
C THR A 410 16.48 2.65 -5.26
N ARG A 411 16.19 3.94 -5.17
CA ARG A 411 15.06 4.48 -4.40
C ARG A 411 13.81 4.61 -5.27
N ILE A 412 12.66 4.90 -4.66
CA ILE A 412 11.37 4.85 -5.36
C ILE A 412 11.25 5.90 -6.48
N GLY A 413 11.83 7.09 -6.30
CA GLY A 413 11.87 8.12 -7.34
C GLY A 413 12.85 7.81 -8.48
N GLU A 414 13.87 7.00 -8.20
CA GLU A 414 14.87 6.58 -9.18
C GLU A 414 14.34 5.47 -10.07
N ILE A 415 13.75 4.42 -9.49
CA ILE A 415 13.09 3.37 -10.28
C ILE A 415 11.94 3.94 -11.09
N ALA A 416 11.19 4.91 -10.56
CA ALA A 416 10.17 5.60 -11.32
C ALA A 416 10.77 6.34 -12.54
N ALA A 417 11.91 7.00 -12.40
CA ALA A 417 12.58 7.67 -13.51
C ALA A 417 13.12 6.67 -14.54
N ILE A 418 13.62 5.51 -14.09
CA ILE A 418 14.04 4.40 -14.95
C ILE A 418 12.84 3.86 -15.74
N ILE A 419 11.72 3.57 -15.07
CA ILE A 419 10.47 3.12 -15.72
C ILE A 419 10.01 4.13 -16.79
N ALA A 420 10.11 5.43 -16.52
CA ALA A 420 9.74 6.49 -17.48
C ALA A 420 10.59 6.49 -18.76
N ASN A 421 11.79 5.91 -18.72
CA ASN A 421 12.76 5.89 -19.82
C ASN A 421 13.00 4.48 -20.39
N SER A 422 12.17 3.52 -19.99
CA SER A 422 12.17 2.15 -20.50
C SER A 422 11.06 1.94 -21.53
N ASP A 423 11.24 0.96 -22.41
CA ASP A 423 10.26 0.62 -23.43
C ASP A 423 9.09 -0.20 -22.84
N GLU A 424 9.31 -0.86 -21.70
CA GLU A 424 8.33 -1.71 -20.99
C GLU A 424 8.70 -1.86 -19.51
N TYR A 425 7.68 -2.06 -18.66
CA TYR A 425 7.83 -2.50 -17.27
C TYR A 425 7.16 -3.86 -17.05
N ILE A 426 7.82 -4.76 -16.32
CA ILE A 426 7.28 -6.05 -15.90
C ILE A 426 7.51 -6.24 -14.40
N GLY A 427 6.55 -6.79 -13.67
CA GLY A 427 6.74 -7.11 -12.25
C GLY A 427 5.52 -7.72 -11.58
N TYR A 428 5.62 -7.97 -10.28
CA TYR A 428 4.48 -8.44 -9.48
C TYR A 428 3.52 -7.30 -9.10
N ASP A 429 2.42 -7.65 -8.43
CA ASP A 429 1.49 -6.71 -7.80
C ASP A 429 2.15 -5.86 -6.68
N SER A 430 2.85 -4.81 -7.12
CA SER A 430 3.64 -3.89 -6.29
C SER A 430 3.36 -2.42 -6.64
N ALA A 431 4.04 -1.48 -5.98
CA ALA A 431 3.87 -0.06 -6.29
C ALA A 431 4.29 0.31 -7.73
N CYS A 432 5.26 -0.41 -8.30
CA CYS A 432 5.87 -0.07 -9.58
C CYS A 432 4.91 -0.25 -10.78
N GLN A 433 3.92 -1.15 -10.72
CA GLN A 433 2.89 -1.25 -11.76
C GLN A 433 2.09 0.06 -11.89
N HIS A 434 1.75 0.69 -10.76
CA HIS A 434 0.97 1.92 -10.73
C HIS A 434 1.80 3.10 -11.19
N ILE A 435 3.10 3.10 -10.86
CA ILE A 435 4.08 4.07 -11.35
C ILE A 435 4.22 3.96 -12.88
N ALA A 436 4.34 2.75 -13.43
CA ALA A 436 4.41 2.53 -14.87
C ALA A 436 3.14 3.05 -15.58
N ALA A 437 1.95 2.74 -15.06
CA ALA A 437 0.70 3.28 -15.56
C ALA A 437 0.63 4.82 -15.48
N ALA A 438 1.12 5.41 -14.38
CA ALA A 438 1.17 6.86 -14.21
C ALA A 438 2.15 7.57 -15.16
N LEU A 439 3.22 6.88 -15.54
CA LEU A 439 4.24 7.35 -16.49
C LEU A 439 3.91 7.01 -17.94
N LYS A 440 2.83 6.27 -18.18
CA LYS A 440 2.40 5.76 -19.48
C LYS A 440 3.39 4.77 -20.13
N THR A 441 4.24 4.14 -19.33
CA THR A 441 5.12 3.04 -19.79
C THR A 441 4.27 1.78 -19.89
N PRO A 442 4.26 1.05 -21.03
CA PRO A 442 3.57 -0.24 -21.13
C PRO A 442 3.95 -1.16 -19.97
N CYS A 443 2.95 -1.76 -19.31
CA CYS A 443 3.20 -2.56 -18.11
C CYS A 443 2.47 -3.90 -18.12
N LEU A 444 3.19 -4.94 -17.73
CA LEU A 444 2.63 -6.27 -17.46
C LEU A 444 2.80 -6.60 -15.97
N THR A 445 1.71 -6.96 -15.32
CA THR A 445 1.71 -7.35 -13.91
C THR A 445 1.41 -8.82 -13.73
N ILE A 446 2.27 -9.51 -12.99
CA ILE A 446 2.07 -10.88 -12.55
C ILE A 446 1.32 -10.83 -11.22
N PHE A 447 0.07 -11.25 -11.20
CA PHE A 447 -0.75 -11.35 -9.99
C PHE A 447 -0.66 -12.78 -9.44
N ALA A 448 -0.16 -12.93 -8.22
CA ALA A 448 -0.12 -14.19 -7.49
C ALA A 448 -0.58 -13.98 -6.04
N GLY A 449 -0.83 -15.08 -5.31
CA GLY A 449 -1.17 -15.03 -3.89
C GLY A 449 -2.59 -14.57 -3.57
N SER A 450 -3.45 -14.46 -4.58
CA SER A 450 -4.88 -14.20 -4.43
C SER A 450 -5.66 -14.71 -5.64
N ASN A 451 -6.78 -15.38 -5.39
CA ASN A 451 -7.77 -15.74 -6.41
C ASN A 451 -9.03 -14.86 -6.32
N ASN A 452 -8.99 -13.84 -5.46
CA ASN A 452 -10.10 -12.92 -5.32
C ASN A 452 -10.12 -11.95 -6.51
N MET A 453 -11.10 -12.13 -7.39
CA MET A 453 -11.27 -11.30 -8.58
C MET A 453 -11.44 -9.81 -8.24
N ARG A 454 -12.06 -9.47 -7.10
CA ARG A 454 -12.21 -8.08 -6.68
C ARG A 454 -10.86 -7.50 -6.32
N PHE A 455 -10.06 -8.20 -5.52
CA PHE A 455 -8.70 -7.78 -5.18
C PHE A 455 -7.88 -7.48 -6.44
N ILE A 456 -7.85 -8.43 -7.37
CA ILE A 456 -7.09 -8.30 -8.63
C ILE A 456 -7.58 -7.08 -9.40
N ARG A 457 -8.90 -6.93 -9.62
CA ARG A 457 -9.46 -5.78 -10.35
C ARG A 457 -9.18 -4.45 -9.67
N ARG A 458 -9.29 -4.37 -8.34
CA ARG A 458 -9.05 -3.14 -7.57
C ARG A 458 -7.61 -2.66 -7.72
N TRP A 459 -6.66 -3.57 -7.61
CA TRP A 459 -5.23 -3.26 -7.64
C TRP A 459 -4.60 -3.40 -9.02
N SER A 460 -5.37 -3.75 -10.04
CA SER A 460 -4.95 -3.67 -11.43
C SER A 460 -4.49 -2.23 -11.75
N ALA A 461 -3.28 -2.10 -12.28
CA ALA A 461 -2.81 -0.82 -12.83
C ALA A 461 -3.79 -0.30 -13.89
N PHE A 462 -4.04 1.00 -13.88
CA PHE A 462 -4.96 1.65 -14.81
C PHE A 462 -4.37 2.98 -15.27
N GLY A 463 -3.97 3.04 -16.54
CA GLY A 463 -3.39 4.22 -17.17
C GLY A 463 -3.92 4.38 -18.60
N SER A 464 -3.46 5.43 -19.29
CA SER A 464 -3.77 5.62 -20.71
C SER A 464 -2.89 4.77 -21.64
N ASN A 465 -1.96 4.01 -21.07
CA ASN A 465 -1.07 3.05 -21.70
C ASN A 465 -1.68 1.64 -21.66
N THR A 466 -0.97 0.69 -22.27
CA THR A 466 -1.30 -0.73 -22.16
C THR A 466 -0.90 -1.27 -20.78
N CYS A 467 -1.91 -1.68 -19.99
CA CYS A 467 -1.73 -2.36 -18.70
C CYS A 467 -2.29 -3.79 -18.82
N LYS A 468 -1.42 -4.80 -18.80
CA LYS A 468 -1.77 -6.22 -18.91
C LYS A 468 -1.57 -6.95 -17.60
N ILE A 469 -2.29 -8.07 -17.44
CA ILE A 469 -2.19 -8.92 -16.26
C ILE A 469 -2.03 -10.37 -16.69
N VAL A 470 -1.10 -11.06 -16.02
CA VAL A 470 -1.06 -12.52 -15.98
C VAL A 470 -1.34 -12.95 -14.55
N HIS A 471 -2.48 -13.60 -14.34
CA HIS A 471 -2.83 -14.20 -13.04
C HIS A 471 -2.24 -15.61 -12.92
N VAL A 472 -1.64 -15.88 -11.77
CA VAL A 472 -1.07 -17.18 -11.39
C VAL A 472 -1.75 -17.62 -10.11
N ASP A 473 -2.52 -18.70 -10.19
CA ASP A 473 -3.16 -19.30 -9.03
C ASP A 473 -2.12 -20.08 -8.21
N THR A 474 -1.58 -19.41 -7.18
CA THR A 474 -0.64 -20.03 -6.24
C THR A 474 -1.31 -20.60 -4.99
N LEU A 475 -2.65 -20.60 -4.92
CA LEU A 475 -3.39 -20.96 -3.71
C LEU A 475 -4.18 -22.26 -3.86
N SER A 476 -4.84 -22.48 -5.00
CA SER A 476 -5.77 -23.62 -5.16
C SER A 476 -5.02 -24.92 -5.43
N ASP A 477 -4.01 -24.89 -6.30
CA ASP A 477 -3.16 -26.05 -6.61
C ASP A 477 -1.73 -25.61 -6.94
N PRO A 478 -0.86 -25.43 -5.92
CA PRO A 478 0.54 -25.08 -6.14
C PRO A 478 1.32 -26.11 -6.96
N SER A 479 0.84 -27.36 -7.03
CA SER A 479 1.51 -28.43 -7.78
C SER A 479 1.24 -28.37 -9.29
N ALA A 480 0.16 -27.69 -9.70
CA ALA A 480 -0.17 -27.43 -11.09
C ALA A 480 0.51 -26.19 -11.68
N ILE A 481 1.35 -25.49 -10.92
CA ILE A 481 2.09 -24.32 -11.40
C ILE A 481 3.19 -24.78 -12.35
N ASP A 482 2.91 -24.65 -13.65
CA ASP A 482 3.92 -24.80 -14.69
C ASP A 482 4.55 -23.43 -15.02
N VAL A 483 5.85 -23.31 -14.74
CA VAL A 483 6.63 -22.10 -15.00
C VAL A 483 6.69 -21.80 -16.50
N GLU A 484 6.83 -22.81 -17.36
CA GLU A 484 6.96 -22.64 -18.80
C GLU A 484 5.65 -22.06 -19.38
N ASP A 485 4.50 -22.59 -18.95
CA ASP A 485 3.20 -22.06 -19.35
C ASP A 485 2.98 -20.61 -18.90
N ILE A 486 3.43 -20.26 -17.69
CA ILE A 486 3.36 -18.87 -17.21
C ILE A 486 4.22 -17.96 -18.08
N ILE A 487 5.45 -18.37 -18.42
CA ILE A 487 6.32 -17.62 -19.32
C ILE A 487 5.66 -17.46 -20.69
N VAL A 488 5.09 -18.51 -21.28
CA VAL A 488 4.38 -18.43 -22.57
C VAL A 488 3.26 -17.41 -22.52
N ARG A 489 2.45 -17.41 -21.45
CA ARG A 489 1.36 -16.44 -21.25
C ARG A 489 1.88 -15.02 -21.12
N ILE A 490 2.95 -14.81 -20.34
CA ILE A 490 3.62 -13.50 -20.23
C ILE A 490 4.09 -13.03 -21.60
N MET A 491 4.84 -13.85 -22.32
CA MET A 491 5.38 -13.49 -23.64
C MET A 491 4.30 -13.24 -24.68
N ASN A 492 3.16 -13.93 -24.59
CA ASN A 492 1.99 -13.67 -25.43
C ASN A 492 1.37 -12.29 -25.14
N GLU A 493 1.11 -11.97 -23.87
CA GLU A 493 0.53 -10.67 -23.49
C GLU A 493 1.45 -9.49 -23.83
N ARG A 494 2.77 -9.67 -23.85
CA ARG A 494 3.74 -8.65 -24.28
C ARG A 494 3.65 -8.31 -25.77
N ARG A 495 3.12 -9.22 -26.59
CA ARG A 495 3.02 -9.08 -28.05
C ARG A 495 1.66 -8.53 -28.51
N LEU A 496 0.65 -8.53 -27.63
CA LEU A 496 -0.72 -8.04 -27.87
C LEU A 496 -0.88 -6.58 -27.44
#